data_AF-A0A7J0CEV8-F1
#
_entry.id   AF-A0A7J0CEV8-F1
#
_cell.length_a   1.000
_cell.length_b   1.000
_cell.length_c   1.000
_cell.angle_alpha   90.00
_cell.angle_beta   90.00
_cell.angle_gamma   90.00
#
_symmetry.space_group_name_H-M   'P 1'
#
loop_
_entity.id
_entity.type
_entity.pdbx_description
1 polymer ?
#
loop_
_entity_poly.entity_id
_entity_poly.type
_entity_poly.pdbx_seq_one_letter_code
_entity_poly.pdbx_strand_id
1 'polypeptide(L)'
;MNAGGQRARIGPGAASRNLARHFGATGIVTERGDEGVARIKELTGGIGADSVLECVGTDQAMRQALHSARPGGHVGFVGVPHDVAVDGQELFLSHVALRAGPAPVPPLPTSSTAS
;
A
#
# COMPACT_ATOMS: atom_id res chain seq x y z
N MET A 1 -11.54 -10.10 -7.76
CA MET A 1 -10.73 -10.58 -6.62
C MET A 1 -10.93 -12.07 -6.50
N ASN A 2 -9.89 -12.89 -6.71
CA ASN A 2 -9.99 -14.31 -6.38
C ASN A 2 -9.97 -14.47 -4.85
N ALA A 3 -10.83 -15.32 -4.31
CA ALA A 3 -11.13 -15.46 -2.89
C ALA A 3 -9.92 -15.86 -1.99
N GLY A 4 -8.73 -16.10 -2.56
CA GLY A 4 -7.48 -16.41 -1.86
C GLY A 4 -6.31 -15.43 -2.10
N GLY A 5 -6.57 -14.20 -2.57
CA GLY A 5 -5.51 -13.24 -2.92
C GLY A 5 -4.52 -12.94 -1.79
N GLN A 6 -3.22 -12.96 -2.09
CA GLN A 6 -2.16 -12.61 -1.14
C GLN A 6 -2.25 -11.14 -0.71
N ARG A 7 -2.29 -10.91 0.60
CA ARG A 7 -2.35 -9.57 1.21
C ARG A 7 -1.03 -9.32 1.95
N ALA A 8 -0.19 -8.46 1.39
CA ALA A 8 1.11 -8.15 1.97
C ALA A 8 1.11 -6.75 2.59
N ARG A 9 1.78 -6.61 3.75
CA ARG A 9 2.06 -5.31 4.37
C ARG A 9 3.55 -5.00 4.22
N ILE A 10 3.87 -3.77 3.87
CA ILE A 10 5.27 -3.32 3.73
C ILE A 10 5.69 -2.43 4.92
N GLY A 11 6.89 -2.67 5.47
CA GLY A 11 7.56 -1.80 6.45
C GLY A 11 7.91 -2.46 7.81
N PRO A 12 8.80 -1.82 8.61
CA PRO A 12 9.55 -2.50 9.68
C PRO A 12 8.93 -2.50 11.10
N GLY A 13 7.79 -1.84 11.35
CA GLY A 13 7.26 -1.65 12.72
C GLY A 13 6.56 -2.88 13.31
N ALA A 14 7.07 -3.44 14.41
CA ALA A 14 6.56 -4.67 15.04
C ALA A 14 5.10 -4.59 15.52
N ALA A 15 4.72 -3.52 16.23
CA ALA A 15 3.34 -3.30 16.66
C ALA A 15 2.37 -3.23 15.48
N SER A 16 2.80 -2.55 14.41
CA SER A 16 2.01 -2.41 13.19
C SER A 16 1.95 -3.72 12.37
N ARG A 17 2.97 -4.61 12.47
CA ARG A 17 2.93 -5.95 11.86
C ARG A 17 1.89 -6.85 12.51
N ASN A 18 1.84 -6.90 13.84
CA ASN A 18 0.85 -7.70 14.55
C ASN A 18 -0.56 -7.24 14.20
N LEU A 19 -0.77 -5.92 14.14
CA LEU A 19 -2.02 -5.33 13.70
C LEU A 19 -2.36 -5.68 12.24
N ALA A 20 -1.39 -5.63 11.34
CA ALA A 20 -1.60 -6.02 9.93
C ALA A 20 -2.01 -7.49 9.79
N ARG A 21 -1.37 -8.39 10.55
CA ARG A 21 -1.75 -9.82 10.57
C ARG A 21 -3.15 -10.02 11.16
N HIS A 22 -3.48 -9.30 12.23
CA HIS A 22 -4.82 -9.30 12.80
C HIS A 22 -5.89 -8.89 11.77
N PHE A 23 -5.59 -7.90 10.93
CA PHE A 23 -6.46 -7.49 9.81
C PHE A 23 -6.29 -8.34 8.54
N GLY A 24 -5.63 -9.50 8.63
CA GLY A 24 -5.60 -10.50 7.57
C GLY A 24 -4.45 -10.38 6.56
N ALA A 25 -3.38 -9.65 6.87
CA ALA A 25 -2.15 -9.70 6.08
C ALA A 25 -1.52 -11.11 6.17
N THR A 26 -1.35 -11.74 5.01
CA THR A 26 -0.76 -13.09 4.86
C THR A 26 0.75 -13.03 4.65
N GLY A 27 1.29 -11.88 4.21
CA GLY A 27 2.71 -11.63 4.04
C GLY A 27 3.15 -10.33 4.70
N ILE A 28 4.40 -10.27 5.16
CA ILE A 28 5.05 -9.04 5.60
C ILE A 28 6.35 -8.90 4.80
N VAL A 29 6.53 -7.75 4.17
CA VAL A 29 7.75 -7.34 3.49
C VAL A 29 8.38 -6.22 4.32
N THR A 30 9.61 -6.38 4.77
CA THR A 30 10.28 -5.36 5.60
C THR A 30 11.10 -4.38 4.77
N GLU A 31 11.48 -4.82 3.58
CA GLU A 31 12.23 -4.13 2.55
C GLU A 31 11.44 -2.96 1.98
N ARG A 32 12.15 -1.93 1.52
CA ARG A 32 11.59 -0.72 0.91
C ARG A 32 12.28 -0.43 -0.42
N GLY A 33 11.69 0.46 -1.22
CA GLY A 33 12.13 0.72 -2.58
C GLY A 33 12.11 -0.56 -3.42
N ASP A 34 13.12 -0.70 -4.28
CA ASP A 34 13.20 -1.78 -5.27
C ASP A 34 13.27 -3.18 -4.65
N GLU A 35 13.92 -3.33 -3.50
CA GLU A 35 13.94 -4.61 -2.77
C GLU A 35 12.53 -5.01 -2.31
N GLY A 36 11.74 -4.04 -1.83
CA GLY A 36 10.35 -4.24 -1.48
C GLY A 36 9.51 -4.64 -2.70
N VAL A 37 9.71 -3.97 -3.85
CA VAL A 37 9.06 -4.33 -5.12
C VAL A 37 9.38 -5.77 -5.51
N ALA A 38 10.66 -6.15 -5.47
CA ALA A 38 11.12 -7.48 -5.83
C ALA A 38 10.46 -8.55 -4.95
N ARG A 39 10.38 -8.33 -3.63
CA ARG A 39 9.69 -9.26 -2.73
C ARG A 39 8.19 -9.35 -3.02
N ILE A 40 7.51 -8.24 -3.30
CA ILE A 40 6.09 -8.28 -3.68
C ILE A 40 5.89 -9.08 -4.96
N LYS A 41 6.74 -8.87 -5.98
CA LYS A 41 6.66 -9.64 -7.24
C LYS A 41 6.88 -11.13 -6.99
N GLU A 42 7.91 -11.53 -6.24
CA GLU A 42 8.14 -12.93 -5.93
C GLU A 42 6.95 -13.56 -5.17
N LEU A 43 6.37 -12.84 -4.20
CA LEU A 43 5.16 -13.28 -3.51
C LEU A 43 3.98 -13.43 -4.47
N THR A 44 3.88 -12.62 -5.51
CA THR A 44 2.75 -12.57 -6.45
C THR A 44 3.04 -13.29 -7.78
N GLY A 45 3.94 -14.29 -7.76
CA GLY A 45 4.23 -15.12 -8.95
C GLY A 45 5.01 -14.41 -10.05
N GLY A 46 5.78 -13.37 -9.70
CA GLY A 46 6.62 -12.57 -10.58
C GLY A 46 5.90 -11.41 -11.27
N ILE A 47 4.58 -11.28 -11.11
CA ILE A 47 3.76 -10.36 -11.92
C ILE A 47 3.57 -9.01 -11.21
N GLY A 48 3.37 -9.03 -9.89
CA GLY A 48 2.96 -7.86 -9.11
C GLY A 48 1.55 -8.00 -8.55
N ALA A 49 1.20 -7.16 -7.57
CA ALA A 49 -0.08 -7.20 -6.91
C ALA A 49 -1.21 -6.67 -7.80
N ASP A 50 -2.39 -7.30 -7.73
CA ASP A 50 -3.61 -6.84 -8.42
C ASP A 50 -4.02 -5.43 -7.99
N SER A 51 -3.83 -5.13 -6.70
CA SER A 51 -4.21 -3.87 -6.08
C SER A 51 -3.24 -3.54 -4.95
N VAL A 52 -2.82 -2.29 -4.89
CA VAL A 52 -1.90 -1.75 -3.88
C VAL A 52 -2.56 -0.57 -3.20
N LEU A 53 -2.37 -0.45 -1.89
CA LEU A 53 -2.83 0.70 -1.10
C LEU A 53 -1.61 1.42 -0.50
N GLU A 54 -1.42 2.67 -0.89
CA GLU A 54 -0.40 3.57 -0.39
C GLU A 54 -0.97 4.39 0.80
N CYS A 55 -0.29 4.37 1.94
CA CYS A 55 -0.74 5.00 3.19
C CYS A 55 0.37 5.78 3.91
N VAL A 56 1.53 5.95 3.28
CA VAL A 56 2.73 6.59 3.85
C VAL A 56 2.88 8.00 3.30
N GLY A 57 2.54 8.23 2.03
CA GLY A 57 2.53 9.56 1.41
C GLY A 57 3.91 10.12 1.06
N THR A 58 4.94 9.28 0.94
CA THR A 58 6.29 9.71 0.50
C THR A 58 6.57 9.30 -0.95
N ASP A 59 7.47 10.02 -1.63
CA ASP A 59 7.88 9.72 -3.01
C ASP A 59 8.34 8.28 -3.19
N GLN A 60 9.18 7.80 -2.27
CA GLN A 60 9.68 6.43 -2.28
C GLN A 60 8.54 5.41 -2.15
N ALA A 61 7.57 5.67 -1.26
CA ALA A 61 6.43 4.78 -1.06
C ALA A 61 5.49 4.76 -2.27
N MET A 62 5.26 5.93 -2.90
CA MET A 62 4.47 6.05 -4.11
C MET A 62 5.10 5.29 -5.29
N ARG A 63 6.40 5.50 -5.56
CA ARG A 63 7.13 4.77 -6.61
C ARG A 63 7.14 3.27 -6.35
N GLN A 64 7.41 2.87 -5.10
CA GLN A 64 7.34 1.47 -4.70
C GLN A 64 5.94 0.89 -4.93
N ALA A 65 4.87 1.63 -4.64
CA ALA A 65 3.49 1.18 -4.85
C ALA A 65 3.18 0.98 -6.34
N LEU A 66 3.54 1.95 -7.18
CA LEU A 66 3.39 1.87 -8.64
C LEU A 66 4.13 0.65 -9.22
N HIS A 67 5.36 0.40 -8.78
CA HIS A 67 6.17 -0.72 -9.28
C HIS A 67 5.82 -2.08 -8.67
N SER A 68 5.13 -2.08 -7.53
CA SER A 68 4.61 -3.30 -6.88
C SER A 68 3.31 -3.79 -7.53
N ALA A 69 2.55 -2.92 -8.19
CA ALA A 69 1.35 -3.30 -8.90
C ALA A 69 1.69 -4.01 -10.22
N ARG A 70 0.86 -4.98 -10.61
CA ARG A 70 0.96 -5.58 -11.95
C ARG A 70 0.50 -4.59 -13.03
N PRO A 71 0.96 -4.75 -14.29
CA PRO A 71 0.33 -4.07 -15.43
C PRO A 71 -1.20 -4.27 -15.46
N GLY A 72 -1.94 -3.21 -15.73
CA GLY A 72 -3.40 -3.18 -15.65
C GLY A 72 -3.97 -3.27 -14.23
N GLY A 73 -3.12 -3.12 -13.20
CA GLY A 73 -3.50 -3.12 -11.79
C GLY A 73 -3.96 -1.76 -11.29
N HIS A 74 -4.15 -1.66 -9.97
CA HIS A 74 -4.62 -0.45 -9.32
C HIS A 74 -3.74 -0.07 -8.13
N VAL A 75 -3.45 1.23 -8.01
CA VAL A 75 -2.88 1.82 -6.80
C VAL A 75 -3.91 2.80 -6.25
N GLY A 76 -4.38 2.54 -5.03
CA GLY A 76 -5.13 3.48 -4.23
C GLY A 76 -4.19 4.21 -3.28
N PHE A 77 -4.42 5.49 -3.02
CA PHE A 77 -3.73 6.19 -1.94
C PHE A 77 -4.71 6.97 -1.07
N VAL A 78 -4.44 6.99 0.24
CA VAL A 78 -5.26 7.67 1.25
C VAL A 78 -4.48 8.83 1.85
N GLY A 79 -5.11 10.00 1.86
CA GLY A 79 -4.44 11.26 2.22
C GLY A 79 -3.80 11.94 1.02
N VAL A 80 -3.64 13.26 1.10
CA VAL A 80 -3.00 14.05 0.06
C VAL A 80 -1.50 14.08 0.34
N PRO A 81 -0.64 13.48 -0.52
CA PRO A 81 0.79 13.56 -0.38
C PRO A 81 1.25 15.02 -0.49
N HIS A 82 2.06 15.48 0.45
CA HIS A 82 2.69 16.80 0.37
C HIS A 82 4.08 16.60 -0.27
N ASP A 83 4.41 17.41 -1.28
CA ASP A 83 5.69 17.36 -1.99
C ASP A 83 6.02 16.05 -2.71
N VAL A 84 5.00 15.26 -3.07
CA VAL A 84 5.16 14.06 -3.89
C VAL A 84 4.69 14.32 -5.31
N ALA A 85 5.59 14.08 -6.27
CA ALA A 85 5.30 14.20 -7.70
C ALA A 85 5.24 12.82 -8.33
N VAL A 86 4.09 12.48 -8.92
CA VAL A 86 3.96 11.29 -9.76
C VAL A 86 4.45 11.65 -11.17
N ASP A 87 5.51 11.00 -11.62
CA ASP A 87 6.02 11.19 -12.97
C ASP A 87 5.01 10.67 -14.00
N GLY A 88 4.62 11.54 -14.93
CA GLY A 88 3.58 11.23 -15.92
C GLY A 88 3.99 10.14 -16.90
N GLN A 89 5.28 10.06 -17.25
CA GLN A 89 5.80 9.05 -18.17
C GLN A 89 5.88 7.69 -17.47
N GLU A 90 6.36 7.64 -16.22
CA GLU A 90 6.38 6.45 -15.37
C GLU A 90 4.96 5.90 -15.18
N LEU A 91 4.00 6.76 -14.85
CA LEU A 91 2.60 6.37 -14.73
C LEU A 91 2.05 5.82 -16.04
N PHE A 92 2.29 6.51 -17.17
CA PHE A 92 1.82 6.07 -18.48
C PHE A 92 2.36 4.68 -18.85
N LEU A 93 3.66 4.44 -18.65
CA LEU A 93 4.31 3.18 -19.00
C LEU A 93 3.94 2.03 -18.05
N SER A 94 3.57 2.33 -16.81
CA SER A 94 3.19 1.32 -15.82
C SER A 94 1.89 0.58 -16.17
N HIS A 95 1.00 1.19 -16.96
CA HIS A 95 -0.38 0.72 -17.19
C HIS A 95 -1.18 0.52 -15.89
N VAL A 96 -0.87 1.26 -14.83
CA VAL A 96 -1.56 1.19 -13.54
C VAL A 96 -2.56 2.33 -13.42
N ALA A 97 -3.76 2.03 -12.93
CA ALA A 97 -4.71 3.07 -12.57
C ALA A 97 -4.42 3.59 -11.16
N LEU A 98 -4.21 4.90 -11.03
CA LEU A 98 -4.03 5.58 -9.76
C LEU A 98 -5.36 6.19 -9.31
N ARG A 99 -5.80 5.92 -8.06
CA ARG A 99 -7.05 6.45 -7.49
C ARG A 99 -6.82 7.05 -6.11
N ALA A 100 -7.42 8.21 -5.87
CA ALA A 100 -7.35 8.94 -4.62
C ALA A 100 -8.73 9.04 -3.99
N GLY A 101 -8.80 9.11 -2.67
CA GLY A 101 -10.02 9.46 -1.96
C GLY A 101 -9.76 9.86 -0.51
N PRO A 102 -10.60 10.74 0.07
CA PRO A 102 -10.55 10.98 1.51
C PRO A 102 -10.95 9.70 2.25
N ALA A 103 -10.26 9.41 3.35
CA ALA A 103 -10.65 8.39 4.31
C ALA A 103 -11.16 9.10 5.58
N PRO A 104 -12.49 9.30 5.74
CA PRO A 104 -13.03 9.95 6.93
C PRO A 104 -12.72 9.11 8.16
N VAL A 105 -12.05 9.71 9.15
CA VAL A 105 -11.83 9.08 10.45
C VAL A 105 -12.85 9.69 11.41
N PRO A 106 -13.82 8.91 11.93
CA PRO A 106 -14.72 9.39 12.97
C PRO A 106 -13.90 9.83 14.19
N PRO A 107 -14.34 10.88 14.92
CA PRO A 107 -13.66 11.27 16.14
C PRO A 107 -13.59 10.09 17.11
N LEU A 108 -12.42 9.91 17.74
CA LEU A 108 -12.24 8.88 18.77
C LEU A 108 -13.25 9.16 19.89
N PRO A 109 -13.99 8.15 20.40
CA PRO A 109 -14.86 8.33 21.55
C PRO A 109 -14.02 8.88 22.71
N THR A 110 -14.27 10.12 23.12
CA THR A 110 -13.63 10.67 24.30
C THR A 110 -14.21 9.94 25.50
N SER A 111 -13.37 9.25 26.27
CA SER A 111 -13.79 8.64 27.52
C SER A 111 -14.16 9.73 28.53
N SER A 112 -15.44 10.06 28.61
CA SER A 112 -16.01 10.90 29.67
C SER A 112 -17.28 10.26 30.19
N THR A 113 -17.12 9.15 30.90
CA THR A 113 -18.01 8.69 31.99
C THR A 113 -17.21 7.71 32.85
N ALA A 114 -16.31 8.26 33.66
CA ALA A 114 -15.87 7.64 34.90
C ALA A 114 -16.20 8.64 36.00
N SER A 115 -17.44 8.60 36.45
CA SER A 115 -17.92 9.18 37.71
C SER A 115 -18.99 8.26 38.27
#